data_AF-A0A0N1BSH1-F1
#
_entry.id   AF-A0A0N1BSH1-F1
#
_cell.length_a   1.000
_cell.length_b   1.000
_cell.length_c   1.000
_cell.angle_alpha   90.00
_cell.angle_beta   90.00
_cell.angle_gamma   90.00
#
_symmetry.space_group_name_H-M   'P 1'
#
loop_
_entity.id
_entity.type
_entity.pdbx_description
1 polymer ?
#
loop_
_entity_poly.entity_id
_entity_poly.type
_entity_poly.pdbx_seq_one_letter_code
_entity_poly.pdbx_strand_id
1 'polypeptide(L)'
;MPTEIRHIIFTNEEVIRAVVDYHRRSGNPLPSGSIIRLEIQTEPQVRCALHIGLDDGARQVQWIDNPTLAACLIFYCINQRIPLPTKSAKQLHMMNDKVTLVVHKNAQTDRGGARVA
;
A
#
# COMPACT_ATOMS: atom_id res chain seq x y z
N MET A 1 5.07 28.53 8.88
CA MET A 1 4.76 27.83 7.60
C MET A 1 3.53 26.98 7.80
N PRO A 2 2.60 26.89 6.84
CA PRO A 2 1.42 26.03 6.97
C PRO A 2 1.80 24.55 6.96
N THR A 3 1.04 23.75 7.72
CA THR A 3 1.09 22.29 7.70
C THR A 3 0.24 21.78 6.53
N GLU A 4 0.78 20.84 5.75
CA GLU A 4 0.08 20.21 4.63
C GLU A 4 -0.10 18.71 4.94
N ILE A 5 -1.36 18.25 4.91
CA ILE A 5 -1.70 16.83 5.07
C ILE A 5 -2.47 16.40 3.83
N ARG A 6 -2.04 15.30 3.20
CA ARG A 6 -2.71 14.73 2.03
C ARG A 6 -3.15 13.30 2.33
N HIS A 7 -4.41 13.02 2.00
CA HIS A 7 -4.98 11.68 2.03
C HIS A 7 -5.11 11.21 0.58
N ILE A 8 -4.42 10.13 0.24
CA ILE A 8 -4.54 9.48 -1.06
C ILE A 8 -5.22 8.14 -0.82
N ILE A 9 -6.45 8.01 -1.31
CA ILE A 9 -7.34 6.88 -1.03
C ILE A 9 -7.31 5.97 -2.25
N PHE A 10 -7.07 4.68 -2.04
CA PHE A 10 -6.96 3.71 -3.12
C PHE A 10 -8.19 2.81 -3.16
N THR A 11 -8.67 2.52 -4.36
CA THR A 11 -9.60 1.40 -4.57
C THR A 11 -8.88 0.06 -4.42
N ASN A 12 -9.63 -1.02 -4.22
CA ASN A 12 -9.07 -2.37 -4.13
C ASN A 12 -8.30 -2.76 -5.41
N GLU A 13 -8.80 -2.36 -6.57
CA GLU A 13 -8.13 -2.59 -7.86
C GLU A 13 -6.79 -1.86 -7.96
N GLU A 14 -6.71 -0.64 -7.43
CA GLU A 14 -5.45 0.12 -7.40
C GLU A 14 -4.45 -0.46 -6.41
N VAL A 15 -4.91 -0.95 -5.25
CA VAL A 15 -4.06 -1.69 -4.31
C VAL A 15 -3.51 -2.95 -4.96
N ILE A 16 -4.36 -3.74 -5.63
CA ILE A 16 -3.94 -4.94 -6.36
C ILE A 16 -2.90 -4.57 -7.44
N ARG A 17 -3.19 -3.58 -8.28
CA ARG A 17 -2.28 -3.13 -9.35
C ARG A 17 -0.94 -2.65 -8.79
N ALA A 18 -0.97 -1.87 -7.71
CA ALA A 18 0.22 -1.37 -7.04
C ALA A 18 1.12 -2.52 -6.54
N VAL A 19 0.55 -3.53 -5.89
CA VAL A 19 1.29 -4.70 -5.39
C VAL A 19 1.87 -5.51 -6.54
N VAL A 20 1.07 -5.83 -7.56
CA VAL A 20 1.50 -6.60 -8.74
C VAL A 20 2.65 -5.90 -9.47
N ASP A 21 2.50 -4.60 -9.74
CA ASP A 21 3.51 -3.82 -10.46
C ASP A 21 4.82 -3.70 -9.68
N TYR A 22 4.73 -3.51 -8.36
CA TYR A 22 5.88 -3.43 -7.48
C TYR A 22 6.66 -4.75 -7.44
N HIS A 23 5.97 -5.88 -7.22
CA HIS A 23 6.58 -7.21 -7.20
C HIS A 23 7.22 -7.61 -8.53
N ARG A 24 6.55 -7.30 -9.64
CA ARG A 24 7.11 -7.51 -10.99
C ARG A 24 8.39 -6.70 -11.20
N ARG A 25 8.44 -5.45 -10.73
CA ARG A 25 9.62 -4.59 -10.89
C ARG A 25 10.75 -4.91 -9.91
N SER A 26 10.44 -5.43 -8.72
CA SER A 26 11.43 -5.79 -7.70
C SER A 26 12.13 -7.13 -7.96
N GLY A 27 11.77 -7.83 -9.05
CA GLY A 27 12.34 -9.14 -9.40
C GLY A 27 11.80 -10.30 -8.56
N ASN A 28 10.78 -10.05 -7.73
CA ASN A 28 10.12 -11.05 -6.90
C ASN A 28 8.65 -11.15 -7.32
N PRO A 29 8.35 -11.69 -8.52
CA PRO A 29 6.99 -11.75 -9.04
C PRO A 29 6.09 -12.58 -8.12
N LEU A 30 4.82 -12.19 -8.07
CA LEU A 30 3.78 -12.99 -7.41
C LEU A 30 3.62 -14.34 -8.14
N PRO A 31 3.14 -15.39 -7.44
CA PRO A 31 2.79 -16.66 -8.07
C PRO A 31 1.90 -16.47 -9.30
N SER A 32 2.15 -17.25 -10.35
CA SER A 32 1.34 -17.26 -11.56
C SER A 32 -0.09 -17.72 -11.23
N GLY A 33 -1.07 -16.94 -11.67
CA GLY A 33 -2.48 -17.22 -11.43
C GLY A 33 -3.33 -15.96 -11.47
N SER A 34 -4.57 -16.09 -11.01
CA SER A 34 -5.54 -14.99 -10.94
C SER A 34 -5.73 -14.52 -9.50
N ILE A 35 -5.73 -13.21 -9.28
CA ILE A 35 -6.08 -12.64 -7.98
C ILE A 35 -7.59 -12.72 -7.81
N ILE A 36 -8.03 -13.56 -6.89
CA ILE A 36 -9.45 -13.84 -6.65
C ILE A 36 -10.03 -13.01 -5.50
N ARG A 37 -9.19 -12.53 -4.59
CA ARG A 37 -9.63 -11.70 -3.45
C ARG A 37 -8.47 -10.87 -2.91
N LEU A 38 -8.77 -9.64 -2.53
CA LEU A 38 -7.95 -8.80 -1.66
C LEU A 38 -8.56 -8.81 -0.27
N GLU A 39 -7.74 -9.10 0.74
CA GLU A 39 -8.09 -8.97 2.14
C GLU A 39 -7.20 -7.90 2.78
N ILE A 40 -7.80 -6.98 3.54
CA ILE A 40 -7.08 -5.94 4.29
C ILE A 40 -7.20 -6.26 5.77
N GLN A 41 -6.09 -6.19 6.50
CA GLN A 41 -6.05 -6.28 7.96
C GLN A 41 -5.45 -5.00 8.53
N THR A 42 -6.05 -4.47 9.59
CA THR A 42 -5.67 -3.19 10.21
C THR A 42 -4.84 -3.33 11.48
N GLU A 43 -4.88 -4.50 12.11
CA GLU A 43 -4.20 -4.78 13.37
C GLU A 43 -3.09 -5.83 13.18
N PRO A 44 -1.88 -5.61 13.74
CA PRO A 44 -1.43 -4.42 14.48
C PRO A 44 -1.13 -3.21 13.58
N GLN A 45 -1.06 -3.41 12.26
CA GLN A 45 -0.80 -2.38 11.25
C GLN A 45 -1.55 -2.74 9.96
N VAL A 46 -1.82 -1.73 9.11
CA VAL A 46 -2.45 -1.94 7.80
C VAL A 46 -1.57 -2.82 6.92
N ARG A 47 -2.05 -4.01 6.57
CA ARG A 47 -1.41 -4.96 5.66
C ARG A 47 -2.46 -5.59 4.74
N CYS A 48 -2.04 -6.27 3.69
CA CYS A 48 -2.98 -6.98 2.83
C CYS A 48 -2.55 -8.40 2.52
N ALA A 49 -3.53 -9.23 2.16
CA ALA A 49 -3.32 -10.53 1.57
C ALA A 49 -3.96 -10.57 0.19
N LEU A 50 -3.18 -11.03 -0.78
CA LEU A 50 -3.68 -11.43 -2.09
C LEU A 50 -3.98 -12.92 -2.05
N HIS A 51 -5.24 -13.27 -2.24
CA HIS A 51 -5.65 -14.65 -2.48
C HIS A 51 -5.54 -14.89 -3.98
N ILE A 52 -4.73 -15.87 -4.37
CA ILE A 52 -4.38 -16.19 -5.75
C ILE A 52 -4.90 -17.60 -6.06
N GLY A 53 -5.73 -17.72 -7.10
CA GLY A 53 -6.07 -19.00 -7.70
C GLY A 53 -5.01 -19.38 -8.72
N LEU A 54 -4.30 -20.47 -8.48
CA LEU A 54 -3.24 -21.01 -9.34
C LEU A 54 -3.84 -21.81 -10.50
N ASP A 55 -3.06 -22.01 -11.55
CA ASP A 55 -3.50 -22.70 -12.77
C ASP A 55 -3.82 -24.19 -12.55
N ASP A 56 -3.25 -24.80 -11.51
CA ASP A 56 -3.53 -26.18 -11.09
C ASP A 56 -4.79 -26.32 -10.22
N GLY A 57 -5.53 -25.23 -10.02
CA GLY A 57 -6.72 -25.17 -9.18
C GLY A 57 -6.44 -24.98 -7.69
N ALA A 58 -5.17 -24.95 -7.27
CA ALA A 58 -4.81 -24.65 -5.89
C ALA A 58 -5.04 -23.16 -5.57
N ARG A 59 -5.07 -22.85 -4.26
CA ARG A 59 -5.16 -21.47 -3.77
C ARG A 59 -3.95 -21.15 -2.93
N GLN A 60 -3.38 -19.98 -3.17
CA GLN A 60 -2.25 -19.46 -2.39
C GLN A 60 -2.63 -18.09 -1.81
N VAL A 61 -2.14 -17.81 -0.60
CA VAL A 61 -2.29 -16.52 0.05
C VAL A 61 -0.92 -15.86 0.15
N GLN A 62 -0.76 -14.70 -0.48
CA GLN A 62 0.45 -13.89 -0.36
C GLN A 62 0.19 -12.70 0.56
N TRP A 63 0.86 -12.69 1.71
CA TRP A 63 0.86 -11.54 2.62
C TRP A 63 1.84 -10.46 2.16
N ILE A 64 1.38 -9.22 2.23
CA ILE A 64 2.14 -8.00 1.98
C ILE A 64 2.10 -7.19 3.27
N ASP A 65 3.25 -7.04 3.92
CA ASP A 65 3.35 -6.28 5.16
C ASP A 65 3.18 -4.78 4.95
N ASN A 66 3.02 -4.03 6.05
CA ASN A 66 2.80 -2.59 6.01
C ASN A 66 3.88 -1.80 5.26
N PRO A 67 5.20 -1.98 5.52
CA PRO A 67 6.23 -1.26 4.78
C PRO A 67 6.23 -1.60 3.29
N THR A 68 6.06 -2.87 2.91
CA THR A 68 5.99 -3.26 1.48
C THR A 68 4.74 -2.68 0.82
N LEU A 69 3.58 -2.74 1.48
CA LEU A 69 2.35 -2.16 0.96
C LEU A 69 2.49 -0.63 0.78
N ALA A 70 3.12 0.06 1.72
CA ALA A 70 3.38 1.49 1.60
C ALA A 70 4.30 1.79 0.40
N ALA A 71 5.36 0.99 0.22
CA ALA A 71 6.25 1.09 -0.94
C ALA A 71 5.51 0.85 -2.26
N CYS A 72 4.62 -0.15 -2.33
CA CYS A 72 3.77 -0.42 -3.49
C CYS A 72 2.90 0.79 -3.86
N LEU A 73 2.25 1.42 -2.88
CA LEU A 73 1.36 2.55 -3.11
C LEU A 73 2.10 3.85 -3.46
N ILE A 74 3.26 4.08 -2.85
CA ILE A 74 4.15 5.18 -3.23
C ILE A 74 4.64 5.00 -4.67
N PHE A 75 5.04 3.78 -5.01
CA PHE A 75 5.46 3.41 -6.35
C PHE A 75 4.34 3.61 -7.39
N TYR A 76 3.12 3.21 -7.05
CA TYR A 76 1.94 3.47 -7.87
C TYR A 76 1.73 4.96 -8.13
N CYS A 77 1.80 5.80 -7.08
CA CYS A 77 1.68 7.26 -7.23
C CYS A 77 2.74 7.83 -8.18
N ILE A 78 4.00 7.38 -8.05
CA ILE A 78 5.10 7.81 -8.93
C ILE A 78 4.80 7.46 -10.39
N ASN A 79 4.36 6.22 -10.66
CA ASN A 79 4.04 5.79 -12.03
C ASN A 79 2.83 6.52 -12.62
N GLN A 80 1.84 6.85 -11.79
CA GLN A 80 0.67 7.64 -12.18
C GLN A 80 0.94 9.15 -12.22
N ARG A 81 2.19 9.58 -11.97
CA ARG A 81 2.59 11.00 -11.90
C ARG A 81 1.79 11.81 -10.86
N ILE A 82 1.32 11.15 -9.81
CA ILE A 82 0.69 11.80 -8.65
C ILE A 82 1.84 12.37 -7.79
N PRO A 83 1.97 13.69 -7.65
CA PRO A 83 3.10 14.28 -6.93
C PRO A 83 3.10 13.87 -5.46
N LEU A 84 4.22 13.35 -4.97
CA LEU A 84 4.43 13.06 -3.55
C LEU A 84 5.57 13.93 -3.00
N PRO A 85 5.37 14.62 -1.86
CA PRO A 85 6.46 15.29 -1.16
C PRO A 85 7.59 14.32 -0.80
N THR A 86 8.83 14.68 -1.14
CA THR A 86 10.02 13.85 -0.88
C THR A 86 10.37 13.83 0.62
N LYS A 87 10.33 14.99 1.28
CA LYS A 87 10.56 15.15 2.73
C LYS A 87 9.23 15.21 3.48
N SER A 88 8.59 14.06 3.69
CA SER A 88 7.35 13.94 4.45
C SER A 88 7.26 12.61 5.18
N ALA A 89 6.54 12.60 6.31
CA ALA A 89 6.13 11.36 6.94
C ALA A 89 4.97 10.75 6.13
N LYS A 90 5.02 9.43 5.95
CA LYS A 90 4.03 8.67 5.19
C LYS A 90 3.56 7.49 6.04
N GLN A 91 2.25 7.28 6.11
CA GLN A 91 1.65 6.21 6.89
C GLN A 91 0.44 5.65 6.16
N LEU A 92 0.14 4.37 6.40
CA LEU A 92 -1.09 3.75 5.92
C LEU A 92 -2.15 3.78 7.01
N HIS A 93 -3.35 4.18 6.62
CA HIS A 93 -4.56 4.20 7.44
C HIS A 93 -5.71 3.61 6.64
N MET A 94 -6.81 3.27 7.32
CA MET A 94 -8.09 2.99 6.65
C MET A 94 -8.99 4.21 6.74
N MET A 95 -9.61 4.58 5.63
CA MET A 95 -10.64 5.61 5.59
C MET A 95 -11.75 5.14 4.67
N ASN A 96 -12.98 5.06 5.19
CA ASN A 96 -14.14 4.54 4.45
C ASN A 96 -13.87 3.16 3.81
N ASP A 97 -13.33 2.23 4.61
CA ASP A 97 -12.94 0.87 4.20
C ASP A 97 -11.93 0.78 3.05
N LYS A 98 -11.19 1.87 2.79
CA LYS A 98 -10.15 1.94 1.75
C LYS A 98 -8.79 2.22 2.36
N VAL A 99 -7.78 1.54 1.82
CA VAL A 99 -6.39 1.81 2.16
C VAL A 99 -6.06 3.24 1.74
N THR A 100 -5.51 4.01 2.67
CA THR A 100 -5.21 5.43 2.51
C THR A 100 -3.77 5.70 2.87
N LEU A 101 -3.01 6.30 1.94
CA LEU A 101 -1.69 6.84 2.20
C LEU A 101 -1.84 8.27 2.73
N VAL A 102 -1.51 8.46 3.99
CA VAL A 102 -1.51 9.77 4.66
C VAL A 102 -0.10 10.34 4.61
N VAL A 103 0.01 11.53 4.03
CA VAL A 103 1.29 12.22 3.85
C VAL A 103 1.29 13.53 4.63
N HIS A 104 2.20 13.64 5.60
CA HIS A 104 2.36 14.82 6.45
C HIS A 104 3.62 15.60 6.05
N LYS A 105 3.44 16.83 5.59
CA LYS A 105 4.52 17.75 5.24
C LYS A 105 4.44 18.97 6.16
N ASN A 106 5.58 19.31 6.76
CA ASN A 106 5.71 20.34 7.79
C ASN A 106 4.84 20.13 9.05
N ALA A 107 4.21 18.96 9.22
CA ALA A 107 3.59 18.62 10.50
C ALA A 107 4.72 18.46 11.51
N GLN A 108 4.75 19.32 12.53
CA GLN A 108 5.52 19.04 13.74
C GLN A 108 5.06 17.66 14.22
N THR A 109 6.01 16.73 14.34
CA THR A 109 5.75 15.34 14.70
C THR A 109 5.00 15.31 16.03
N ASP A 110 3.69 15.13 15.99
CA ASP A 110 2.95 14.78 17.19
C ASP A 110 3.34 13.35 17.54
N ARG A 111 3.88 13.18 18.74
CA ARG A 111 4.50 11.93 19.21
C ARG A 111 3.40 10.89 19.42
N GLY A 112 3.09 10.06 18.41
CA GLY A 112 2.10 8.99 18.61
C GLY A 112 2.04 7.84 17.61
N GLY A 113 2.50 7.99 16.37
CA GLY A 113 2.36 6.94 15.34
C GLY A 113 3.68 6.29 14.95
N ALA A 114 3.77 4.96 15.09
CA ALA A 114 4.90 4.17 14.62
C ALA A 114 5.20 4.48 13.14
N ARG A 115 6.47 4.80 12.85
CA ARG A 115 6.97 5.11 11.52
C ARG A 115 7.63 3.87 10.93
N VAL A 116 7.35 3.58 9.66
CA VAL A 116 8.20 2.73 8.80
C VAL A 116 9.12 3.63 7.97
N ALA A 117 10.37 3.18 7.84
CA ALA A 117 11.50 3.94 7.29
C ALA A 117 11.35 4.27 5.80
#